data_AF-A0A966TKL9-F1
#
_entry.id   AF-A0A966TKL9-F1
#
_cell.length_a   1.000
_cell.length_b   1.000
_cell.length_c   1.000
_cell.angle_alpha   90.00
_cell.angle_beta   90.00
_cell.angle_gamma   90.00
#
_symmetry.space_group_name_H-M   'P 1'
#
loop_
_entity.id
_entity.type
_entity.pdbx_description
1 polymer ?
#
loop_
_entity_poly.entity_id
_entity_poly.type
_entity_poly.pdbx_seq_one_letter_code
_entity_poly.pdbx_strand_id
1 'polypeptide(L)' 'MPAYIINDMEITDPLRFEEYKRLSPPTVEAYGGRFLARGGEISPLEGDW' A
#
# COMPACT_ATOMS: atom_id res chain seq x y z
N MET A 1 -19.04 -10.99 1.76
CA MET A 1 -17.73 -11.34 2.36
C MET A 1 -16.71 -10.33 1.85
N PRO A 2 -15.76 -9.85 2.68
CA PRO A 2 -14.71 -8.93 2.22
C PRO A 2 -13.67 -9.66 1.35
N ALA A 3 -13.04 -8.91 0.44
CA ALA A 3 -11.82 -9.31 -0.25
C ALA A 3 -10.65 -8.48 0.26
N TYR A 4 -9.46 -9.08 0.34
CA TYR A 4 -8.24 -8.42 0.81
C TYR A 4 -7.23 -8.35 -0.34
N ILE A 5 -6.61 -7.20 -0.50
CA ILE A 5 -5.51 -6.98 -1.44
C ILE A 5 -4.27 -6.67 -0.61
N ILE A 6 -3.23 -7.47 -0.78
CA ILE A 6 -1.93 -7.29 -0.16
C ILE A 6 -0.94 -7.00 -1.29
N ASN A 7 -0.19 -5.91 -1.16
CA ASN A 7 0.82 -5.53 -2.12
C ASN A 7 2.16 -5.47 -1.40
N ASP A 8 3.08 -6.31 -1.86
CA ASP A 8 4.48 -6.25 -1.50
C ASP A 8 5.25 -5.70 -2.70
N MET A 9 6.01 -4.64 -2.48
CA MET A 9 6.60 -3.87 -3.57
C MET A 9 7.90 -3.20 -3.18
N GLU A 10 8.85 -3.21 -4.12
CA GLU A 10 10.06 -2.43 -4.06
C GLU A 10 9.80 -1.00 -4.59
N ILE A 11 10.21 0.01 -3.82
CA ILE A 11 10.12 1.41 -4.25
C ILE A 11 11.42 1.77 -4.97
N THR A 12 11.39 1.76 -6.30
CA THR A 12 12.56 2.11 -7.13
C THR A 12 12.72 3.62 -7.36
N ASP A 13 11.65 4.40 -7.23
CA ASP A 13 11.64 5.87 -7.33
C ASP A 13 10.75 6.47 -6.22
N PRO A 14 11.35 6.97 -5.13
CA PRO A 14 10.59 7.50 -4.00
C PRO A 14 9.73 8.71 -4.35
N LEU A 15 10.18 9.59 -5.25
CA LEU A 15 9.45 10.81 -5.60
C LEU A 15 8.21 10.49 -6.42
N ARG A 16 8.32 9.56 -7.37
CA ARG A 16 7.15 9.07 -8.11
C ARG A 16 6.18 8.30 -7.21
N PHE A 17 6.70 7.55 -6.25
CA PHE A 17 5.86 6.80 -5.32
C PHE A 17 5.03 7.71 -4.41
N GLU A 18 5.58 8.84 -3.96
CA GLU A 18 4.81 9.84 -3.20
C GLU A 18 3.67 10.44 -4.04
N GLU A 19 3.90 10.72 -5.32
CA GLU A 19 2.84 11.19 -6.21
C GLU A 19 1.75 10.13 -6.43
N TYR A 20 2.14 8.88 -6.67
CA TYR A 20 1.19 7.75 -6.70
C TYR A 20 0.40 7.64 -5.40
N LYS A 21 1.07 7.79 -4.25
CA LYS A 21 0.43 7.70 -2.93
C LYS A 21 -0.67 8.73 -2.73
N ARG A 22 -0.46 9.94 -3.26
CA ARG A 22 -1.43 11.04 -3.24
C ARG A 22 -2.64 10.77 -4.13
N LEU A 23 -2.44 10.13 -5.29
CA LEU A 23 -3.49 9.93 -6.30
C LEU A 23 -4.33 8.66 -6.09
N SER A 24 -3.82 7.64 -5.40
CA SER A 24 -4.51 6.37 -5.31
C SER A 24 -5.73 6.31 -4.36
N PRO A 25 -5.81 7.03 -3.21
CA PRO A 25 -6.94 6.91 -2.29
C PRO A 25 -8.32 7.19 -2.93
N PRO A 26 -8.50 8.24 -3.75
CA PRO A 26 -9.77 8.49 -4.42
C PRO A 26 -10.24 7.30 -5.28
N THR A 27 -9.31 6.60 -5.93
CA THR A 27 -9.64 5.40 -6.71
C THR A 27 -10.09 4.26 -5.80
N VAL A 28 -9.38 4.01 -4.69
CA VAL A 28 -9.73 2.94 -3.74
C VAL A 28 -11.11 3.21 -3.12
N GLU A 29 -11.39 4.44 -2.71
CA GLU A 29 -12.68 4.85 -2.13
C GLU A 29 -13.83 4.74 -3.13
N ALA A 30 -13.60 5.10 -4.41
CA ALA A 30 -14.62 5.06 -5.46
C ALA A 30 -15.20 3.64 -5.69
N TYR A 31 -14.42 2.59 -5.38
CA TYR A 31 -14.86 1.19 -5.48
C TYR A 31 -15.22 0.57 -4.12
N GLY A 32 -15.43 1.39 -3.09
CA GLY A 32 -15.81 0.94 -1.74
C GLY A 32 -14.65 0.30 -0.95
N GLY A 33 -13.42 0.49 -1.42
CA GLY A 33 -12.22 0.03 -0.74
C GLY A 33 -11.80 0.98 0.39
N ARG A 34 -10.94 0.47 1.28
CA ARG A 34 -10.27 1.25 2.32
C ARG A 34 -8.90 0.65 2.62
N PHE A 35 -7.93 1.49 2.94
CA PHE A 35 -6.63 1.02 3.40
C PHE A 35 -6.72 0.54 4.86
N LEU A 36 -6.17 -0.64 5.12
CA LEU A 36 -6.00 -1.17 6.49
C LEU A 36 -4.57 -0.94 7.01
N ALA A 37 -3.59 -1.09 6.13
CA ALA A 37 -2.19 -0.74 6.33
C ALA A 37 -1.65 -0.17 5.02
N ARG A 38 -0.71 0.79 5.10
CA ARG A 38 -0.19 1.46 3.89
C ARG A 38 1.18 2.08 4.13
N GLY A 39 2.20 1.24 4.08
CA GLY A 39 3.54 1.61 4.55
C GLY A 39 3.56 1.80 6.07
N GLY A 40 4.75 2.01 6.61
CA GLY A 40 4.98 2.11 8.05
C GLY A 40 6.22 1.33 8.45
N GLU A 41 6.50 1.33 9.75
CA GLU A 41 7.56 0.49 10.31
C GLU A 41 7.20 -0.98 10.11
N ILE A 42 8.20 -1.73 9.68
CA ILE A 42 8.11 -3.14 9.37
C ILE A 42 8.99 -3.88 10.38
N SER A 43 8.39 -4.80 11.13
CA SER A 43 9.12 -5.68 12.05
C SER A 43 9.01 -7.13 11.54
N PRO A 44 10.02 -7.63 10.80
CA PRO A 44 10.00 -9.01 10.31
C PRO A 44 10.03 -9.98 11.49
N LEU A 45 9.12 -10.95 11.48
CA LEU A 45 9.10 -12.02 12.47
C LEU A 45 10.03 -13.17 12.09
N GLU A 46 10.13 -13.45 10.79
CA GLU A 46 11.00 -14.45 10.16
C GLU A 46 11.36 -14.00 8.74
N GLY A 47 12.50 -14.46 8.21
CA GLY A 47 12.98 -14.10 6.87
C GLY A 47 13.59 -12.69 6.77
N ASP A 48 13.96 -12.31 5.55
CA ASP A 48 14.65 -11.04 5.26
C ASP A 48 13.68 -9.90 4.83
N TRP A 49 12.38 -10.18 4.84
CA TRP A 49 11.28 -9.42 4.22
C TRP A 49 11.26 -9.50 2.69
#